data_AF-A0A3N5HJ74-F1
#
_entry.id   AF-A0A3N5HJ74-F1
#
_cell.length_a   1.000
_cell.length_b   1.000
_cell.length_c   1.000
_cell.angle_alpha   90.00
_cell.angle_beta   90.00
_cell.angle_gamma   90.00
#
_symmetry.space_group_name_H-M   'P 1'
#
loop_
_entity.id
_entity.type
_entity.pdbx_description
1 polymer ?
#
loop_
_entity_poly.entity_id
_entity_poly.type
_entity_poly.pdbx_seq_one_letter_code
_entity_poly.pdbx_strand_id
1 'polypeptide(L)'
;MSTTKTILAIIAAAIAIILYMSYFVVDERQKALVLRFGEINRIVEKPGLYFKLPIADTVTPIDDRIIIWENNDRPVQDVASQVYIVDAITLARIKDARLFRETLGADLMQAEARVAARLDAALRQTYGRRSFDAALSSDRATMMREIRDELRT
;
A
#
# COMPACT_ATOMS: atom_id res chain seq x y z
N MET A 1 41.75 -13.64 -34.25
CA MET A 1 40.28 -13.52 -34.16
C MET A 1 39.88 -12.26 -34.91
N SER A 2 39.07 -12.31 -35.98
CA SER A 2 38.83 -11.11 -36.80
C SER A 2 38.00 -10.10 -36.02
N THR A 3 38.37 -8.82 -36.09
CA THR A 3 37.74 -7.70 -35.38
C THR A 3 36.24 -7.64 -35.63
N THR A 4 35.79 -8.00 -36.84
CA THR A 4 34.38 -8.11 -37.23
C THR A 4 33.63 -9.16 -36.41
N LYS A 5 34.22 -10.34 -36.16
CA LYS A 5 33.60 -11.39 -35.34
C LYS A 5 33.46 -10.94 -33.89
N THR A 6 34.44 -10.21 -33.37
CA THR A 6 34.39 -9.63 -32.01
C THR A 6 33.29 -8.57 -31.90
N ILE A 7 33.18 -7.65 -32.87
CA ILE A 7 32.13 -6.63 -32.89
C ILE A 7 30.74 -7.29 -32.96
N LEU A 8 30.57 -8.29 -33.83
CA LEU A 8 29.31 -9.01 -33.95
C LEU A 8 28.93 -9.72 -32.65
N ALA A 9 29.90 -10.34 -31.97
CA ALA A 9 29.70 -10.96 -30.67
C ALA A 9 29.28 -9.95 -29.58
N ILE A 10 29.89 -8.76 -29.56
CA ILE A 10 29.53 -7.70 -28.61
C ILE A 10 28.09 -7.20 -28.85
N ILE A 11 27.71 -6.98 -30.10
CA ILE A 11 26.35 -6.53 -30.44
C ILE A 11 25.32 -7.59 -30.06
N ALA A 12 25.59 -8.85 -30.37
CA ALA A 12 24.70 -9.95 -30.00
C ALA A 12 24.54 -10.06 -28.47
N ALA A 13 25.63 -9.92 -27.72
CA ALA A 13 25.59 -9.88 -26.25
C ALA A 13 24.76 -8.70 -25.73
N ALA A 14 24.96 -7.49 -26.29
CA ALA A 14 24.21 -6.30 -25.89
C ALA A 14 22.69 -6.46 -26.13
N ILE A 15 22.29 -7.01 -27.28
CA ILE A 15 20.88 -7.28 -27.59
C ILE A 15 20.29 -8.32 -26.62
N ALA A 16 21.03 -9.38 -26.32
CA ALA A 16 20.60 -10.40 -25.36
C ALA A 16 20.37 -9.81 -23.96
N ILE A 17 21.25 -8.91 -23.51
CA ILE A 17 21.11 -8.21 -22.23
C ILE A 17 19.87 -7.31 -22.23
N ILE A 18 19.64 -6.54 -23.29
CA ILE A 18 18.47 -5.66 -23.42
C ILE A 18 17.17 -6.47 -23.38
N LEU A 19 17.12 -7.59 -24.10
CA LEU A 19 15.97 -8.50 -24.10
C LEU A 19 15.72 -9.07 -22.70
N TYR A 20 16.78 -9.51 -22.01
CA TYR A 20 16.67 -10.03 -20.65
C TYR A 20 16.15 -8.98 -19.66
N MET A 21 16.56 -7.72 -19.78
CA MET A 21 16.08 -6.63 -18.91
C MET A 21 14.69 -6.08 -19.26
N SER A 22 14.16 -6.47 -20.42
CA SER A 22 12.90 -5.93 -20.94
C SER A 22 11.67 -6.68 -20.48
N TYR A 23 11.77 -7.89 -19.91
CA TYR A 23 10.59 -8.59 -19.39
C TYR A 23 10.46 -8.46 -17.87
N PHE A 24 9.24 -8.58 -17.37
CA PHE A 24 8.92 -8.71 -15.96
C PHE A 24 7.67 -9.56 -15.77
N VAL A 25 7.54 -10.20 -14.61
CA VAL A 25 6.42 -11.07 -14.28
C VAL A 25 5.59 -10.43 -13.18
N VAL A 26 4.27 -10.48 -13.33
CA VAL A 26 3.31 -10.05 -12.32
C VAL A 26 2.65 -11.29 -11.74
N ASP A 27 2.76 -11.45 -10.43
CA ASP A 27 2.11 -12.50 -9.65
C ASP A 27 0.64 -12.14 -9.38
N GLU A 28 -0.23 -13.13 -9.17
CA GLU A 28 -1.64 -12.93 -8.80
C GLU A 28 -1.82 -12.15 -7.48
N ARG A 29 -0.80 -12.17 -6.62
CA ARG A 29 -0.80 -11.48 -5.33
C ARG A 29 -0.43 -10.00 -5.43
N GLN A 30 0.00 -9.53 -6.61
CA GLN A 30 0.58 -8.21 -6.79
C GLN A 30 0.00 -7.51 -8.01
N LYS A 31 -0.03 -6.18 -7.96
CA LYS A 31 -0.22 -5.30 -9.09
C LYS A 31 1.13 -4.68 -9.44
N ALA A 32 1.37 -4.38 -10.70
CA ALA A 32 2.60 -3.69 -11.12
C ALA A 32 2.28 -2.29 -11.64
N LEU A 33 2.90 -1.29 -11.01
CA LEU A 33 2.89 0.08 -11.48
C LEU A 33 4.10 0.31 -12.39
N VAL A 34 3.85 0.61 -13.66
CA VAL A 34 4.90 0.91 -14.63
C VAL A 34 5.02 2.42 -14.75
N LEU A 35 6.16 2.94 -14.30
CA LEU A 35 6.51 4.34 -14.35
C LEU A 35 7.44 4.58 -15.54
N ARG A 36 7.25 5.67 -16.28
CA ARG A 36 8.18 6.12 -17.32
C ARG A 36 8.69 7.50 -16.93
N PHE A 37 10.00 7.64 -16.75
CA PHE A 37 10.61 8.89 -16.27
C PHE A 37 9.95 9.47 -14.99
N GLY A 38 9.43 8.59 -14.12
CA GLY A 38 8.76 8.98 -12.87
C GLY A 38 7.25 9.20 -12.97
N GLU A 39 6.67 9.25 -14.17
CA GLU A 39 5.23 9.39 -14.40
C GLU A 39 4.53 8.04 -14.58
N ILE A 40 3.25 7.96 -14.23
CA ILE A 40 2.46 6.73 -14.39
C ILE A 40 2.16 6.49 -15.87
N ASN A 41 2.86 5.52 -16.47
CA ASN A 41 2.62 5.11 -17.84
C ASN A 41 1.45 4.13 -17.92
N ARG A 42 1.46 3.08 -17.07
CA ARG A 42 0.36 2.10 -17.00
C ARG A 42 0.33 1.33 -15.69
N ILE A 43 -0.82 0.75 -15.39
CA ILE A 43 -1.04 -0.17 -14.27
C ILE A 43 -1.38 -1.54 -14.83
N VAL A 44 -0.72 -2.56 -14.32
CA VAL A 44 -0.93 -3.95 -14.70
C VAL A 44 -1.49 -4.70 -13.50
N GLU A 45 -2.75 -5.13 -13.61
CA GLU A 45 -3.46 -5.82 -12.52
C GLU A 45 -3.59 -7.33 -12.75
N LYS A 46 -3.45 -7.79 -13.99
CA LYS A 46 -3.58 -9.20 -14.32
C LYS A 46 -2.23 -9.91 -14.16
N PRO A 47 -2.19 -11.12 -13.59
CA PRO A 47 -0.97 -11.90 -13.54
C PRO A 47 -0.53 -12.27 -14.96
N GLY A 48 0.78 -12.30 -15.18
CA GLY A 48 1.33 -12.64 -16.48
C GLY A 48 2.73 -12.09 -16.74
N LEU A 49 3.23 -12.40 -17.93
CA LEU A 49 4.50 -11.88 -18.44
C LEU A 49 4.24 -10.58 -19.22
N TYR A 50 4.98 -9.54 -18.88
CA TYR A 50 4.87 -8.23 -19.50
C TYR A 50 6.25 -7.71 -19.89
N PHE A 51 6.27 -6.75 -20.81
CA PHE A 51 7.49 -6.11 -21.28
C PHE A 51 7.54 -4.63 -20.90
N LYS A 52 8.71 -4.17 -20.46
CA LYS A 52 9.03 -2.79 -20.11
C LYS A 52 10.21 -2.31 -20.94
N LEU A 53 10.29 -1.01 -21.19
CA LEU A 53 11.49 -0.43 -21.81
C LEU A 53 12.61 -0.39 -20.78
N PRO A 54 13.75 -1.08 -20.97
CA PRO A 54 14.86 -1.01 -20.02
C PRO A 54 15.36 0.44 -19.93
N ILE A 55 15.87 0.83 -18.75
CA ILE A 55 16.39 2.17 -18.41
C ILE A 55 15.31 3.27 -18.27
N ALA A 56 14.32 3.32 -19.17
CA ALA A 56 13.28 4.35 -19.15
C ALA A 56 12.08 3.99 -18.26
N ASP A 57 11.69 2.71 -18.23
CA ASP A 57 10.55 2.23 -17.47
C ASP A 57 11.00 1.57 -16.14
N THR A 58 10.44 2.03 -15.04
CA THR A 58 10.59 1.45 -13.70
C THR A 58 9.31 0.71 -13.33
N VAL A 59 9.44 -0.52 -12.84
CA VAL A 59 8.30 -1.31 -12.39
C VAL A 59 8.34 -1.40 -10.87
N THR A 60 7.28 -0.89 -10.23
CA THR A 60 7.08 -0.99 -8.79
C THR A 60 5.95 -1.98 -8.51
N PRO A 61 6.24 -3.14 -7.89
CA PRO A 61 5.19 -4.05 -7.45
C PRO A 61 4.44 -3.47 -6.25
N ILE A 62 3.13 -3.69 -6.20
CA ILE A 62 2.21 -3.26 -5.15
C ILE A 62 1.44 -4.50 -4.69
N ASP A 63 1.44 -4.77 -3.40
CA ASP A 63 0.72 -5.93 -2.85
C ASP A 63 -0.80 -5.71 -2.91
N ASP A 64 -1.57 -6.70 -3.40
CA ASP A 64 -3.04 -6.66 -3.40
C ASP A 64 -3.66 -7.38 -2.19
N ARG A 65 -2.83 -7.95 -1.32
CA ARG A 65 -3.29 -8.64 -0.11
C ARG A 65 -3.78 -7.65 0.94
N ILE A 66 -4.49 -8.21 1.92
CA ILE A 66 -4.85 -7.48 3.14
C ILE A 66 -3.58 -7.24 3.94
N ILE A 67 -3.33 -5.99 4.27
CA ILE A 67 -2.27 -5.52 5.14
C ILE A 67 -2.88 -5.39 6.54
N ILE A 68 -2.16 -5.88 7.54
CA ILE A 68 -2.55 -5.81 8.94
C ILE A 68 -1.61 -4.82 9.61
N TRP A 69 -2.18 -3.75 10.17
CA TRP A 69 -1.46 -2.78 10.99
C TRP A 69 -1.97 -2.84 12.42
N GLU A 70 -1.05 -3.05 13.35
CA GLU A 70 -1.33 -3.05 14.78
C GLU A 70 -1.09 -1.65 15.32
N ASN A 71 -2.14 -1.04 15.85
CA ASN A 71 -2.11 0.27 16.48
C ASN A 71 -2.47 0.06 17.95
N ASN A 72 -1.49 -0.43 18.70
CA ASN A 72 -1.62 -0.74 20.10
C ASN A 72 -1.31 0.47 20.97
N ASP A 73 -1.64 0.38 22.25
CA ASP A 73 -1.26 1.35 23.28
C ASP A 73 -1.78 2.78 23.03
N ARG A 74 -2.97 2.92 22.44
CA ARG A 74 -3.55 4.24 22.13
C ARG A 74 -4.33 4.79 23.32
N PRO A 75 -3.94 5.94 23.90
CA PRO A 75 -4.71 6.56 24.96
C PRO A 75 -5.96 7.24 24.40
N VAL A 76 -7.12 6.89 24.95
CA VAL A 76 -8.42 7.50 24.66
C VAL A 76 -9.05 7.99 25.94
N GLN A 77 -9.76 9.11 25.86
CA GLN A 77 -10.49 9.67 26.99
C GLN A 77 -11.99 9.46 26.75
N ASP A 78 -12.70 8.98 27.77
CA ASP A 78 -14.14 8.80 27.72
C ASP A 78 -14.90 10.07 28.16
N VAL A 79 -16.23 10.01 28.09
CA VAL A 79 -17.09 11.13 28.53
C VAL A 79 -16.93 11.49 30.02
N ALA A 80 -16.51 10.54 30.86
CA ALA A 80 -16.25 10.73 32.29
C ALA A 80 -14.82 11.23 32.57
N SER A 81 -14.08 11.64 31.54
CA SER A 81 -12.69 12.10 31.62
C SER A 81 -11.70 11.05 32.13
N GLN A 82 -12.07 9.77 32.10
CA GLN A 82 -11.17 8.67 32.41
C GLN A 82 -10.33 8.33 31.18
N VAL A 83 -9.05 8.02 31.39
CA VAL A 83 -8.12 7.65 30.32
C VAL A 83 -7.96 6.14 30.28
N TYR A 84 -8.18 5.57 29.10
CA TYR A 84 -8.02 4.15 28.83
C TYR A 84 -7.02 3.94 27.71
N ILE A 85 -6.30 2.82 27.77
CA ILE A 85 -5.38 2.39 26.73
C ILE A 85 -6.12 1.34 25.90
N VAL A 86 -6.22 1.57 24.59
CA VAL A 86 -6.91 0.67 23.67
C VAL A 86 -5.96 0.15 22.59
N ASP A 87 -6.14 -1.13 22.28
CA ASP A 87 -5.49 -1.79 21.16
C ASP A 87 -6.45 -1.88 19.98
N ALA A 88 -5.96 -1.47 18.82
CA ALA A 88 -6.76 -1.48 17.59
C ALA A 88 -5.96 -2.11 16.45
N ILE A 89 -6.59 -3.06 15.77
CA ILE A 89 -6.03 -3.69 14.57
C ILE A 89 -6.78 -3.11 13.36
N THR A 90 -6.01 -2.61 12.39
CA THR A 90 -6.56 -2.12 11.12
C THR A 90 -6.22 -3.08 9.99
N LEU A 91 -7.25 -3.51 9.28
CA LEU A 91 -7.12 -4.31 8.06
C LEU A 91 -7.32 -3.41 6.85
N ALA A 92 -6.27 -3.24 6.05
CA ALA A 92 -6.26 -2.36 4.89
C ALA A 92 -5.96 -3.14 3.60
N ARG A 93 -6.39 -2.61 2.46
CA ARG A 93 -6.01 -3.11 1.12
C ARG A 93 -5.87 -1.93 0.17
N ILE A 94 -4.86 -1.98 -0.70
CA ILE A 94 -4.67 -0.98 -1.75
C ILE A 94 -5.67 -1.26 -2.89
N LYS A 95 -6.79 -0.53 -2.90
CA LYS A 95 -7.81 -0.65 -3.94
C LYS A 95 -7.33 -0.09 -5.28
N ASP A 96 -6.73 1.10 -5.24
CA ASP A 96 -6.29 1.84 -6.44
C ASP A 96 -4.79 2.17 -6.33
N ALA A 97 -4.00 1.54 -7.20
CA ALA A 97 -2.56 1.73 -7.29
C ALA A 97 -2.16 3.13 -7.80
N ARG A 98 -2.97 3.74 -8.67
CA ARG A 98 -2.72 5.09 -9.19
C ARG A 98 -2.84 6.08 -8.06
N LEU A 99 -3.99 6.06 -7.38
CA LEU A 99 -4.26 6.97 -6.28
C LEU A 99 -3.22 6.78 -5.16
N PHE A 100 -2.84 5.55 -4.86
CA PHE A 100 -1.80 5.25 -3.88
C PHE A 100 -0.44 5.89 -4.24
N ARG A 101 -0.04 5.84 -5.52
CA ARG A 101 1.19 6.50 -5.98
C ARG A 101 1.11 8.02 -5.95
N GLU A 102 -0.01 8.58 -6.40
CA GLU A 102 -0.21 10.03 -6.51
C GLU A 102 -0.31 10.69 -5.13
N THR A 103 -0.95 10.03 -4.16
CA THR A 103 -1.19 10.61 -2.83
C THR A 103 -0.12 10.28 -1.80
N LEU A 104 0.46 9.08 -1.87
CA LEU A 104 1.36 8.53 -0.85
C LEU A 104 2.69 8.05 -1.42
N GLY A 105 2.98 8.32 -2.69
CA GLY A 105 4.26 7.93 -3.30
C GLY A 105 4.44 6.42 -3.53
N ALA A 106 3.37 5.63 -3.35
CA ALA A 106 3.43 4.17 -3.27
C ALA A 106 4.25 3.66 -2.08
N ASP A 107 4.29 4.42 -0.99
CA ASP A 107 4.97 4.07 0.26
C ASP A 107 3.96 3.56 1.31
N LEU A 108 4.16 2.32 1.74
CA LEU A 108 3.33 1.67 2.76
C LEU A 108 3.46 2.32 4.13
N MET A 109 4.64 2.86 4.47
CA MET A 109 4.87 3.51 5.76
C MET A 109 4.10 4.84 5.85
N GLN A 110 4.05 5.59 4.73
CA GLN A 110 3.21 6.78 4.61
C GLN A 110 1.72 6.43 4.72
N ALA A 111 1.29 5.32 4.11
CA ALA A 111 -0.09 4.84 4.21
C ALA A 111 -0.46 4.48 5.64
N GLU A 112 0.40 3.73 6.32
CA GLU A 112 0.21 3.33 7.71
C GLU A 112 0.11 4.55 8.62
N ALA A 113 1.04 5.51 8.50
CA ALA A 113 1.01 6.74 9.29
C ALA A 113 -0.28 7.55 9.08
N ARG A 114 -0.77 7.65 7.83
CA ARG A 114 -2.04 8.33 7.52
C ARG A 114 -3.24 7.62 8.12
N VAL A 115 -3.28 6.29 8.03
CA VAL A 115 -4.37 5.49 8.60
C VAL A 115 -4.34 5.52 10.12
N ALA A 116 -3.16 5.42 10.73
CA ALA A 116 -2.98 5.55 12.18
C ALA A 116 -3.48 6.92 12.69
N ALA A 117 -3.11 8.01 12.03
CA ALA A 117 -3.56 9.35 12.41
C ALA A 117 -5.09 9.50 12.32
N ARG A 118 -5.72 8.93 11.28
CA ARG A 118 -7.19 8.92 11.15
C ARG A 118 -7.86 8.02 12.19
N LEU A 119 -7.28 6.87 12.46
CA LEU A 119 -7.76 5.94 13.50
C LEU A 119 -7.74 6.62 14.87
N ASP A 120 -6.65 7.31 15.22
CA ASP A 120 -6.54 8.03 16.48
C ASP A 120 -7.63 9.11 16.63
N ALA A 121 -7.96 9.82 15.55
CA ALA A 121 -9.05 10.79 15.55
C ALA A 121 -10.43 10.12 15.71
N ALA A 122 -10.68 9.04 14.96
CA ALA A 122 -11.94 8.29 15.01
C ALA A 122 -12.17 7.63 16.39
N LEU A 123 -11.11 7.09 17.00
CA LEU A 123 -11.13 6.56 18.36
C LEU A 123 -11.50 7.67 19.36
N ARG A 124 -10.79 8.80 19.35
CA ARG A 124 -11.11 9.92 20.25
C ARG A 124 -12.53 10.45 20.08
N GLN A 125 -13.01 10.54 18.84
CA GLN A 125 -14.39 10.97 18.55
C GLN A 125 -15.43 9.98 19.08
N THR A 126 -15.21 8.68 18.89
CA THR A 126 -16.19 7.64 19.26
C THR A 126 -16.22 7.40 20.76
N TYR A 127 -15.05 7.33 21.40
CA TYR A 127 -14.93 7.14 22.85
C TYR A 127 -15.27 8.43 23.63
N GLY A 128 -14.95 9.62 23.11
CA GLY A 128 -15.29 10.88 23.78
C GLY A 128 -16.80 11.17 23.85
N ARG A 129 -17.61 10.49 23.04
CA ARG A 129 -19.09 10.63 23.03
C ARG A 129 -19.80 9.58 23.89
N ARG A 130 -19.10 8.59 24.45
CA ARG A 130 -19.69 7.47 25.20
C ARG A 130 -18.91 7.19 26.48
N SER A 131 -19.52 6.48 27.44
CA SER A 131 -18.76 5.93 28.56
C SER A 131 -17.99 4.69 28.11
N PHE A 132 -16.89 4.37 28.81
CA PHE A 132 -16.11 3.17 28.51
C PHE A 132 -16.90 1.86 28.66
N ASP A 133 -17.89 1.82 29.56
CA ASP A 133 -18.77 0.66 29.74
C ASP A 133 -19.49 0.26 28.44
N ALA A 134 -19.79 1.23 27.56
CA ALA A 134 -20.37 0.96 26.25
C ALA A 134 -19.42 0.09 25.38
N ALA A 135 -18.11 0.29 25.49
CA ALA A 135 -17.10 -0.48 24.76
C ALA A 135 -16.95 -1.94 25.26
N LEU A 136 -17.43 -2.23 26.48
CA LEU A 136 -17.49 -3.58 27.05
C LEU A 136 -18.89 -4.22 26.95
N SER A 137 -19.85 -3.50 26.37
CA SER A 137 -21.24 -3.93 26.23
C SER A 137 -21.56 -4.40 24.80
N SER A 138 -22.85 -4.66 24.54
CA SER A 138 -23.38 -4.89 23.19
C SER A 138 -23.07 -3.75 22.21
N ASP A 139 -22.80 -2.54 22.71
CA ASP A 139 -22.53 -1.36 21.89
C ASP A 139 -21.16 -1.37 21.22
N ARG A 140 -20.23 -2.24 21.67
CA ARG A 140 -18.89 -2.41 21.07
C ARG A 140 -18.95 -2.61 19.56
N ALA A 141 -19.87 -3.45 19.08
CA ALA A 141 -20.01 -3.74 17.66
C ALA A 141 -20.49 -2.52 16.85
N THR A 142 -21.25 -1.63 17.47
CA THR A 142 -21.70 -0.38 16.87
C THR A 142 -20.57 0.65 16.85
N MET A 143 -19.84 0.80 17.96
CA MET A 143 -18.65 1.65 18.04
C MET A 143 -17.61 1.28 16.97
N MET A 144 -17.31 -0.01 16.80
CA MET A 144 -16.37 -0.49 15.78
C MET A 144 -16.84 -0.26 14.34
N ARG A 145 -18.15 -0.17 14.09
CA ARG A 145 -18.68 0.19 12.77
C ARG A 145 -18.53 1.69 12.52
N GLU A 146 -18.85 2.51 13.51
CA GLU A 146 -18.67 3.96 13.41
C GLU A 146 -17.21 4.35 13.17
N ILE A 147 -16.26 3.79 13.95
CA ILE A 147 -14.82 4.03 13.75
C ILE A 147 -14.38 3.65 12.33
N ARG A 148 -14.89 2.53 11.80
CA ARG A 148 -14.59 2.09 10.43
C ARG A 148 -15.16 3.04 9.39
N ASP A 149 -16.34 3.59 9.61
CA ASP A 149 -16.99 4.49 8.66
C ASP A 149 -16.28 5.87 8.65
N GLU A 150 -15.86 6.36 9.82
CA GLU A 150 -15.01 7.55 9.94
C GLU A 150 -13.67 7.38 9.20
N LEU A 151 -13.05 6.20 9.26
CA LEU A 151 -11.81 5.90 8.52
C LEU A 151 -11.96 5.93 6.99
N ARG A 152 -13.16 5.64 6.47
CA ARG A 152 -13.45 5.57 5.03
C ARG A 152 -13.75 6.93 4.42
N THR A 153 -14.03 7.94 5.24
CA THR A 153 -14.37 9.30 4.83
C THR A 153 -13.09 10.14 4.66
#